data_AF-A0A0B5FUB6-F1
#
_entry.id   AF-A0A0B5FUB6-F1
#
_cell.length_a   1.000
_cell.length_b   1.000
_cell.length_c   1.000
_cell.angle_alpha   90.00
_cell.angle_beta   90.00
_cell.angle_gamma   90.00
#
_symmetry.space_group_name_H-M   'P 1'
#
loop_
_entity.id
_entity.type
_entity.pdbx_description
1 polymer ?
#
loop_
_entity_poly.entity_id
_entity_poly.type
_entity_poly.pdbx_seq_one_letter_code
_entity_poly.pdbx_strand_id
1 'polypeptide(L)'
;TTPAAIDTCLSVAERYDVQVAIHTDTLNEAGFVEDTIKAFKGRTIHTFHTEGAGGGHAPDIMKVCGEPNVLPSSTNPTMPFTVNTMDEHLDMLIVCHHLNKRVPEDVAFAESRIRRETIAAEDVLHDLGAISMMSSDSQAMGRVGEVITRTWQTAHKMKVQRGHLAPKNGKDSSQHDNFRAKRYVAKY
;
A
#
# COMPACT_ATOMS: atom_id res chain seq x y z
N THR A 1 -12.59 10.96 -0.86
CA THR A 1 -11.86 11.84 -1.80
C THR A 1 -12.59 11.86 -3.12
N THR A 2 -12.91 13.02 -3.71
CA THR A 2 -13.74 13.08 -4.95
C THR A 2 -12.91 13.38 -6.20
N PRO A 3 -13.36 12.98 -7.41
CA PRO A 3 -12.68 13.32 -8.66
C PRO A 3 -12.41 14.81 -8.86
N ALA A 4 -13.35 15.68 -8.46
CA ALA A 4 -13.19 17.13 -8.56
C ALA A 4 -12.08 17.67 -7.65
N ALA A 5 -11.98 17.14 -6.42
CA ALA A 5 -10.90 17.51 -5.50
C ALA A 5 -9.53 17.02 -6.00
N ILE A 6 -9.48 15.79 -6.54
CA ILE A 6 -8.27 15.22 -7.16
C ILE A 6 -7.80 16.12 -8.32
N ASP A 7 -8.69 16.44 -9.25
CA ASP A 7 -8.34 17.23 -10.43
C ASP A 7 -7.86 18.64 -10.06
N THR A 8 -8.53 19.27 -9.10
CA THR A 8 -8.15 20.60 -8.61
C THR A 8 -6.79 20.58 -7.93
N CYS A 9 -6.56 19.61 -7.03
CA CYS A 9 -5.30 19.47 -6.30
C CYS A 9 -4.12 19.22 -7.25
N LEU A 10 -4.26 18.28 -8.20
CA LEU A 10 -3.22 17.98 -9.17
C LEU A 10 -2.96 19.16 -10.13
N SER A 11 -3.99 19.95 -10.48
CA SER A 11 -3.78 21.18 -11.27
C SER A 11 -3.02 22.26 -10.50
N VAL A 12 -3.11 22.28 -9.17
CA VAL A 12 -2.24 23.13 -8.34
C VAL A 12 -0.84 22.53 -8.29
N ALA A 13 -0.70 21.23 -8.07
CA ALA A 13 0.59 20.54 -8.02
C ALA A 13 1.48 20.83 -9.23
N GLU A 14 0.93 20.72 -10.45
CA GLU A 14 1.63 21.02 -11.70
C GLU A 14 2.09 22.49 -11.81
N ARG A 15 1.36 23.44 -11.20
CA ARG A 15 1.72 24.87 -11.22
C ARG A 15 2.81 25.22 -10.23
N TYR A 16 2.93 24.45 -9.15
CA TYR A 16 3.83 24.76 -8.04
C TYR A 16 4.98 23.75 -7.88
N ASP A 17 5.04 22.72 -8.73
CA ASP A 17 6.06 21.66 -8.70
C ASP A 17 6.16 20.98 -7.32
N VAL A 18 5.00 20.52 -6.82
CA VAL A 18 4.89 19.81 -5.54
C VAL A 18 4.23 18.45 -5.71
N GLN A 19 4.60 17.49 -4.87
CA GLN A 19 3.98 16.15 -4.88
C GLN A 19 2.58 16.17 -4.25
N VAL A 20 1.69 15.30 -4.72
CA VAL A 20 0.39 15.02 -4.10
C VAL A 20 0.38 13.59 -3.58
N ALA A 21 0.16 13.45 -2.28
CA ALA A 21 -0.13 12.14 -1.67
C ALA A 21 -1.65 11.96 -1.54
N ILE A 22 -2.14 10.74 -1.78
CA ILE A 22 -3.58 10.45 -1.75
C ILE A 22 -3.92 9.21 -0.93
N HIS A 23 -4.98 9.36 -0.12
CA HIS A 23 -5.82 8.29 0.41
C HIS A 23 -7.15 8.34 -0.36
N THR A 24 -7.48 7.28 -1.10
CA THR A 24 -8.61 7.29 -2.04
C THR A 24 -9.93 6.96 -1.36
N ASP A 25 -11.03 7.01 -2.11
CA ASP A 25 -12.38 6.82 -1.59
C ASP A 25 -12.71 5.35 -1.29
N THR A 26 -12.48 4.93 -0.04
CA THR A 26 -12.76 3.56 0.41
C THR A 26 -14.20 3.13 0.16
N LEU A 27 -15.14 4.07 0.27
CA LEU A 27 -16.58 3.78 0.16
C LEU A 27 -17.03 3.65 -1.29
N ASN A 28 -16.18 4.00 -2.26
CA ASN A 28 -16.55 4.15 -3.66
C ASN A 28 -17.76 5.08 -3.86
N GLU A 29 -17.92 6.09 -2.99
CA GLU A 29 -19.05 7.01 -3.01
C GLU A 29 -19.09 7.84 -4.30
N ALA A 30 -17.93 8.35 -4.72
CA ALA A 30 -17.79 9.21 -5.89
C ALA A 30 -17.41 8.45 -7.18
N GLY A 31 -17.33 7.12 -7.12
CA GLY A 31 -16.89 6.24 -8.20
C GLY A 31 -15.94 5.13 -7.72
N PHE A 32 -15.63 4.19 -8.60
CA PHE A 32 -14.68 3.11 -8.31
C PHE A 32 -13.23 3.55 -8.60
N VAL A 33 -12.26 2.65 -8.35
CA VAL A 33 -10.83 2.96 -8.53
C VAL A 33 -10.51 3.45 -9.95
N GLU A 34 -11.20 2.95 -10.97
CA GLU A 34 -11.02 3.37 -12.36
C GLU A 34 -11.40 4.85 -12.57
N ASP A 35 -12.40 5.35 -11.84
CA ASP A 35 -12.82 6.74 -11.96
C ASP A 35 -11.84 7.69 -11.25
N THR A 36 -11.27 7.24 -10.13
CA THR A 36 -10.13 7.92 -9.48
C THR A 36 -8.89 7.94 -10.37
N ILE A 37 -8.55 6.82 -11.03
CA ILE A 37 -7.42 6.75 -11.99
C ILE A 37 -7.66 7.73 -13.16
N LYS A 38 -8.87 7.76 -13.73
CA LYS A 38 -9.23 8.75 -14.76
C LYS A 38 -9.07 10.19 -14.26
N ALA A 39 -9.43 10.46 -12.99
CA ALA A 39 -9.28 11.79 -12.39
C ALA A 39 -7.81 12.22 -12.25
N PHE A 40 -6.86 11.27 -12.15
CA PHE A 40 -5.43 11.59 -12.20
C PHE A 40 -5.02 12.22 -13.54
N LYS A 41 -5.67 11.85 -14.65
CA LYS A 41 -5.37 12.32 -16.02
C LYS A 41 -3.89 12.12 -16.39
N GLY A 42 -3.28 11.03 -15.92
CA GLY A 42 -1.87 10.70 -16.15
C GLY A 42 -0.86 11.60 -15.42
N ARG A 43 -1.30 12.51 -14.54
CA ARG A 43 -0.39 13.36 -13.74
C ARG A 43 0.24 12.55 -12.60
N THR A 44 1.46 12.93 -12.21
CA THR A 44 2.21 12.25 -11.16
C THR A 44 1.46 12.31 -9.84
N ILE A 45 1.35 11.18 -9.14
CA ILE A 45 0.71 11.12 -7.83
C ILE A 45 1.31 10.01 -6.96
N HIS A 46 1.43 10.26 -5.66
CA HIS A 46 1.86 9.28 -4.67
C HIS A 46 0.63 8.65 -3.99
N THR A 47 0.42 7.35 -4.15
CA THR A 47 -0.64 6.61 -3.44
C THR A 47 -0.12 6.10 -2.09
N PHE A 48 -0.68 6.60 -0.99
CA PHE A 48 -0.40 6.07 0.34
C PHE A 48 -1.04 4.69 0.54
N HIS A 49 -0.45 3.88 1.44
CA HIS A 49 -0.91 2.54 1.84
C HIS A 49 -1.63 1.78 0.71
N THR A 50 -0.92 1.60 -0.40
CA THR A 50 -1.49 1.24 -1.72
C THR A 50 -2.21 -0.11 -1.72
N GLU A 51 -1.91 -0.99 -0.76
CA GLU A 51 -2.64 -2.25 -0.57
C GLU A 51 -4.10 -2.04 -0.14
N GLY A 52 -4.38 -1.00 0.64
CA GLY A 52 -5.72 -0.54 0.99
C GLY A 52 -6.21 -0.81 2.42
N ALA A 53 -5.51 -1.55 3.27
CA ALA A 53 -5.89 -1.73 4.67
C ALA A 53 -5.85 -0.38 5.43
N GLY A 54 -4.78 0.40 5.21
CA GLY A 54 -4.68 1.80 5.68
C GLY A 54 -5.72 2.72 5.06
N GLY A 55 -6.31 2.31 3.93
CA GLY A 55 -7.52 2.86 3.30
C GLY A 55 -7.35 3.13 1.81
N GLY A 56 -8.47 3.25 1.12
CA GLY A 56 -8.54 3.34 -0.33
C GLY A 56 -9.64 2.44 -0.89
N HIS A 57 -9.93 2.59 -2.18
CA HIS A 57 -11.03 1.91 -2.87
C HIS A 57 -11.08 0.42 -2.51
N ALA A 58 -12.18 -0.01 -1.89
CA ALA A 58 -12.38 -1.41 -1.52
C ALA A 58 -13.01 -2.17 -2.71
N PRO A 59 -12.46 -3.33 -3.12
CA PRO A 59 -11.30 -4.03 -2.56
C PRO A 59 -9.98 -3.80 -3.33
N ASP A 60 -9.96 -2.94 -4.35
CA ASP A 60 -9.04 -3.04 -5.48
C ASP A 60 -8.16 -1.81 -5.74
N ILE A 61 -7.98 -0.94 -4.75
CA ILE A 61 -7.01 0.18 -4.83
C ILE A 61 -5.62 -0.26 -5.27
N MET A 62 -5.18 -1.47 -4.93
CA MET A 62 -3.88 -2.02 -5.32
C MET A 62 -3.62 -2.02 -6.84
N LYS A 63 -4.66 -1.97 -7.69
CA LYS A 63 -4.53 -1.84 -9.15
C LYS A 63 -3.65 -0.67 -9.57
N VAL A 64 -3.60 0.42 -8.78
CA VAL A 64 -2.79 1.61 -9.09
C VAL A 64 -1.28 1.33 -9.17
N CYS A 65 -0.79 0.20 -8.64
CA CYS A 65 0.61 -0.22 -8.85
C CYS A 65 0.95 -0.48 -10.34
N GLY A 66 -0.07 -0.67 -11.19
CA GLY A 66 0.11 -0.85 -12.63
C GLY A 66 0.16 0.45 -13.43
N GLU A 67 -0.13 1.60 -12.81
CA GLU A 67 -0.22 2.88 -13.49
C GLU A 67 1.16 3.59 -13.55
N PRO A 68 1.61 4.04 -14.73
CA PRO A 68 2.96 4.57 -14.92
C PRO A 68 3.21 5.90 -14.22
N ASN A 69 2.16 6.67 -13.94
CA ASN A 69 2.22 7.97 -13.26
C ASN A 69 2.04 7.87 -11.74
N VAL A 70 1.88 6.66 -11.20
CA VAL A 70 1.68 6.44 -9.77
C VAL A 70 2.99 6.05 -9.10
N LEU A 71 3.27 6.68 -7.96
CA LEU A 71 4.39 6.34 -7.08
C LEU A 71 3.83 5.62 -5.84
N PRO A 72 3.73 4.28 -5.84
CA PRO A 72 3.04 3.54 -4.78
C PRO A 72 3.91 3.33 -3.54
N SER A 73 3.33 3.57 -2.36
CA SER A 73 3.93 3.22 -1.06
C SER A 73 3.02 2.33 -0.22
N SER A 74 3.64 1.52 0.63
CA SER A 74 2.96 0.83 1.74
C SER A 74 3.17 1.55 3.07
N THR A 75 2.28 1.28 4.02
CA THR A 75 2.49 1.61 5.43
C THR A 75 2.82 0.34 6.21
N ASN A 76 3.46 0.48 7.36
CA ASN A 76 4.23 -0.64 7.91
C ASN A 76 3.49 -1.71 8.72
N PRO A 77 2.23 -1.56 9.20
CA PRO A 77 1.63 -2.62 10.02
C PRO A 77 1.26 -3.89 9.26
N THR A 78 0.97 -3.79 7.96
CA THR A 78 0.71 -4.95 7.11
C THR A 78 1.98 -5.71 6.73
N MET A 79 3.15 -5.16 7.05
CA MET A 79 4.44 -5.63 6.54
C MET A 79 5.23 -6.43 7.59
N PRO A 80 5.69 -7.64 7.29
CA PRO A 80 5.09 -8.55 6.32
C PRO A 80 3.75 -9.11 6.83
N PHE A 81 3.04 -9.80 5.94
CA PHE A 81 1.86 -10.56 6.34
C PHE A 81 2.24 -11.70 7.31
N THR A 82 1.64 -11.74 8.50
CA THR A 82 1.88 -12.75 9.54
C THR A 82 0.59 -13.36 10.07
N VAL A 83 0.70 -14.35 10.95
CA VAL A 83 -0.45 -15.06 11.53
C VAL A 83 -1.41 -14.15 12.31
N ASN A 84 -0.91 -13.08 12.94
CA ASN A 84 -1.73 -12.17 13.74
C ASN A 84 -2.19 -10.93 12.97
N THR A 85 -1.73 -10.74 11.72
CA THR A 85 -1.99 -9.50 10.97
C THR A 85 -3.48 -9.26 10.78
N MET A 86 -4.25 -10.30 10.45
CA MET A 86 -5.70 -10.16 10.19
C MET A 86 -6.46 -9.75 11.45
N ASP A 87 -6.28 -10.49 12.55
CA ASP A 87 -7.03 -10.25 13.78
C ASP A 87 -6.69 -8.87 14.38
N GLU A 88 -5.41 -8.50 14.34
CA GLU A 88 -4.96 -7.17 14.76
C GLU A 88 -5.60 -6.06 13.93
N HIS A 89 -5.56 -6.17 12.59
CA HIS A 89 -6.00 -5.07 11.72
C HIS A 89 -7.52 -4.93 11.70
N LEU A 90 -8.26 -6.04 11.79
CA LEU A 90 -9.71 -6.00 11.88
C LEU A 90 -10.15 -5.29 13.16
N ASP A 91 -9.57 -5.62 14.30
CA ASP A 91 -9.91 -4.98 15.58
C ASP A 91 -9.44 -3.52 15.62
N MET A 92 -8.22 -3.24 15.12
CA MET A 92 -7.70 -1.87 14.99
C MET A 92 -8.66 -0.99 14.16
N LEU A 93 -9.12 -1.48 13.01
CA LEU A 93 -10.03 -0.73 12.14
C LEU A 93 -11.36 -0.43 12.83
N ILE A 94 -11.92 -1.44 13.51
CA ILE A 94 -13.17 -1.32 14.28
C ILE A 94 -13.04 -0.26 15.36
N VAL A 95 -11.94 -0.25 16.12
CA VAL A 95 -11.69 0.76 17.15
C VAL A 95 -11.51 2.14 16.52
N CYS A 96 -10.67 2.27 15.49
CA CYS A 96 -10.38 3.56 14.85
C CYS A 96 -11.63 4.23 14.25
N HIS A 97 -12.56 3.44 13.71
CA HIS A 97 -13.78 3.94 13.07
C HIS A 97 -15.01 3.86 13.98
N HIS A 98 -14.84 3.50 15.25
CA HIS A 98 -15.93 3.36 16.23
C HIS A 98 -17.06 2.42 15.74
N LEU A 99 -16.68 1.37 15.02
CA LEU A 99 -17.61 0.40 14.45
C LEU A 99 -18.15 -0.53 15.53
N ASN A 100 -19.35 -1.05 15.32
CA ASN A 100 -20.02 -1.97 16.22
C ASN A 100 -20.09 -3.38 15.61
N LYS A 101 -19.42 -4.35 16.26
CA LYS A 101 -19.43 -5.77 15.86
C LYS A 101 -20.83 -6.41 15.81
N ARG A 102 -21.85 -5.75 16.36
CA ARG A 102 -23.25 -6.20 16.33
C ARG A 102 -24.04 -5.62 15.14
N VAL A 103 -23.48 -4.68 14.40
CA VAL A 103 -24.09 -4.06 13.21
C VAL A 103 -23.50 -4.75 11.96
N PRO A 104 -24.32 -5.45 11.16
CA PRO A 104 -23.82 -6.18 9.98
C PRO A 104 -23.09 -5.30 8.96
N GLU A 105 -23.54 -4.08 8.75
CA GLU A 105 -22.96 -3.11 7.82
C GLU A 105 -21.56 -2.66 8.25
N ASP A 106 -21.37 -2.46 9.56
CA ASP A 106 -20.08 -2.12 10.16
C ASP A 106 -19.07 -3.26 9.98
N VAL A 107 -19.52 -4.50 10.19
CA VAL A 107 -18.70 -5.70 9.96
C VAL A 107 -18.36 -5.85 8.48
N ALA A 108 -19.34 -5.68 7.59
CA ALA A 108 -19.15 -5.77 6.15
C ALA A 108 -18.16 -4.70 5.64
N PHE A 109 -18.24 -3.46 6.15
CA PHE A 109 -17.25 -2.43 5.85
C PHE A 109 -15.85 -2.85 6.32
N ALA A 110 -15.72 -3.35 7.55
CA ALA A 110 -14.43 -3.75 8.09
C ALA A 110 -13.79 -4.91 7.31
N GLU A 111 -14.58 -5.93 6.98
CA GLU A 111 -14.14 -7.10 6.18
C GLU A 111 -13.84 -6.72 4.72
N SER A 112 -14.56 -5.73 4.16
CA SER A 112 -14.26 -5.23 2.81
C SER A 112 -12.89 -4.54 2.73
N ARG A 113 -12.41 -3.98 3.86
CA ARG A 113 -11.16 -3.20 3.94
C ARG A 113 -9.95 -4.02 4.38
N ILE A 114 -10.11 -4.91 5.36
CA ILE A 114 -9.02 -5.76 5.88
C ILE A 114 -9.09 -7.13 5.19
N ARG A 115 -8.27 -7.31 4.15
CA ARG A 115 -8.34 -8.49 3.27
C ARG A 115 -7.02 -9.26 3.31
N ARG A 116 -7.10 -10.57 3.53
CA ARG A 116 -5.93 -11.45 3.61
C ARG A 116 -5.17 -11.49 2.29
N GLU A 117 -5.93 -11.49 1.20
CA GLU A 117 -5.46 -11.68 -0.16
C GLU A 117 -4.58 -10.51 -0.60
N THR A 118 -5.03 -9.27 -0.38
CA THR A 118 -4.28 -8.08 -0.78
C THR A 118 -3.10 -7.83 0.16
N ILE A 119 -3.22 -8.03 1.47
CA ILE A 119 -2.07 -7.96 2.40
C ILE A 119 -1.00 -9.00 2.03
N ALA A 120 -1.38 -10.22 1.66
CA ALA A 120 -0.43 -11.23 1.19
C ALA A 120 0.21 -10.87 -0.17
N ALA A 121 -0.57 -10.28 -1.09
CA ALA A 121 -0.08 -9.83 -2.38
C ALA A 121 0.91 -8.66 -2.26
N GLU A 122 0.70 -7.76 -1.29
CA GLU A 122 1.57 -6.61 -1.01
C GLU A 122 3.03 -7.03 -0.77
N ASP A 123 3.25 -8.09 0.02
CA ASP A 123 4.58 -8.66 0.24
C ASP A 123 5.28 -9.04 -1.07
N VAL A 124 4.54 -9.70 -1.98
CA VAL A 124 5.06 -10.15 -3.28
C VAL A 124 5.32 -8.95 -4.19
N LEU A 125 4.43 -7.96 -4.23
CA LEU A 125 4.60 -6.75 -5.02
C LEU A 125 5.79 -5.91 -4.55
N HIS A 126 6.08 -5.90 -3.25
CA HIS A 126 7.32 -5.33 -2.73
C HIS A 126 8.56 -6.04 -3.26
N ASP A 127 8.58 -7.38 -3.25
CA ASP A 127 9.71 -8.18 -3.70
C ASP A 127 9.92 -8.09 -5.22
N LEU A 128 8.84 -7.91 -5.98
CA LEU A 128 8.88 -7.64 -7.42
C LEU A 128 9.32 -6.21 -7.76
N GLY A 129 9.20 -5.28 -6.81
CA GLY A 129 9.50 -3.86 -7.00
C GLY A 129 8.35 -3.07 -7.63
N ALA A 130 7.12 -3.60 -7.58
CA ALA A 130 5.91 -2.91 -8.05
C ALA A 130 5.39 -1.90 -7.02
N ILE A 131 5.65 -2.12 -5.73
CA ILE A 131 5.52 -1.08 -4.70
C ILE A 131 6.91 -0.50 -4.43
N SER A 132 7.02 0.82 -4.46
CA SER A 132 8.31 1.50 -4.55
C SER A 132 8.81 2.04 -3.20
N MET A 133 7.92 2.23 -2.22
CA MET A 133 8.27 2.90 -0.95
C MET A 133 7.65 2.19 0.26
N MET A 134 8.30 2.35 1.41
CA MET A 134 7.81 1.98 2.73
C MET A 134 7.67 3.24 3.58
N SER A 135 6.54 3.39 4.27
CA SER A 135 6.28 4.50 5.17
C SER A 135 5.69 4.02 6.49
N SER A 136 5.54 4.91 7.48
CA SER A 136 5.04 4.54 8.80
C SER A 136 3.53 4.51 8.88
N ASP A 137 2.89 5.66 8.60
CA ASP A 137 1.54 6.05 9.06
C ASP A 137 1.46 6.31 10.57
N SER A 138 2.43 7.07 11.08
CA SER A 138 2.71 7.20 12.52
C SER A 138 1.47 7.49 13.36
N GLN A 139 1.11 6.54 14.23
CA GLN A 139 -0.04 6.59 15.15
C GLN A 139 -1.43 6.67 14.47
N ALA A 140 -1.49 6.52 13.14
CA ALA A 140 -2.71 6.58 12.36
C ALA A 140 -2.87 5.30 11.51
N MET A 141 -2.81 4.14 12.16
CA MET A 141 -2.61 2.82 11.52
C MET A 141 -1.16 2.54 11.10
N GLY A 142 -0.20 2.98 11.92
CA GLY A 142 1.23 2.84 11.60
C GLY A 142 2.17 3.10 12.76
N ARG A 143 3.41 2.61 12.62
CA ARG A 143 4.42 2.59 13.70
C ARG A 143 5.68 3.34 13.30
N VAL A 144 5.88 4.55 13.82
CA VAL A 144 6.99 5.44 13.37
C VAL A 144 8.38 4.80 13.49
N GLY A 145 8.64 4.02 14.55
CA GLY A 145 9.94 3.40 14.80
C GLY A 145 10.21 2.10 14.03
N GLU A 146 9.28 1.64 13.18
CA GLU A 146 9.36 0.29 12.59
C GLU A 146 9.54 0.27 11.07
N VAL A 147 9.61 1.41 10.37
CA VAL A 147 9.75 1.46 8.89
C VAL A 147 10.92 0.59 8.39
N ILE A 148 12.11 0.79 8.96
CA ILE A 148 13.32 0.07 8.57
C ILE A 148 13.21 -1.42 8.88
N THR A 149 12.83 -1.76 10.12
CA THR A 149 12.72 -3.15 10.58
C THR A 149 11.70 -3.94 9.76
N ARG A 150 10.53 -3.35 9.49
CA ARG A 150 9.44 -3.98 8.72
C ARG A 150 9.85 -4.21 7.26
N THR A 151 10.59 -3.27 6.67
CA THR A 151 11.17 -3.45 5.33
C THR A 151 12.08 -4.67 5.25
N TRP A 152 12.97 -4.85 6.24
CA TRP A 152 13.88 -6.01 6.26
C TRP A 152 13.18 -7.31 6.64
N GLN A 153 12.17 -7.29 7.49
CA GLN A 153 11.33 -8.46 7.79
C GLN A 153 10.60 -8.95 6.54
N THR A 154 10.07 -8.04 5.71
CA THR A 154 9.46 -8.40 4.42
C THR A 154 10.49 -8.99 3.46
N ALA A 155 11.68 -8.36 3.32
CA ALA A 155 12.75 -8.91 2.49
C ALA A 155 13.15 -10.34 2.93
N HIS A 156 13.26 -10.55 4.24
CA HIS A 156 13.55 -11.86 4.84
C HIS A 156 12.45 -12.88 4.52
N LYS A 157 11.18 -12.57 4.79
CA LYS A 157 10.06 -13.46 4.50
C LYS A 157 10.01 -13.84 3.02
N MET A 158 10.20 -12.87 2.13
CA MET A 158 10.20 -13.11 0.69
C MET A 158 11.38 -13.98 0.24
N LYS A 159 12.55 -13.84 0.86
CA LYS A 159 13.65 -14.79 0.65
C LYS A 159 13.27 -16.21 1.09
N VAL A 160 12.70 -16.37 2.28
CA VAL A 160 12.30 -17.68 2.81
C VAL A 160 11.27 -18.36 1.91
N GLN A 161 10.28 -17.61 1.41
CA GLN A 161 9.18 -18.18 0.64
C GLN A 161 9.45 -18.27 -0.88
N ARG A 162 10.24 -17.35 -1.45
CA ARG A 162 10.44 -17.22 -2.90
C ARG A 162 11.87 -17.53 -3.36
N GLY A 163 12.79 -17.76 -2.42
CA GLY A 163 14.19 -18.05 -2.72
C GLY A 163 14.98 -16.82 -3.18
N HIS A 164 16.04 -17.05 -3.94
CA HIS A 164 16.94 -16.01 -4.44
C HIS A 164 16.25 -15.16 -5.52
N LEU A 165 16.45 -13.84 -5.46
CA LEU A 165 15.90 -12.88 -6.41
C LEU A 165 17.00 -12.37 -7.34
N ALA A 166 16.97 -12.82 -8.60
CA ALA A 166 17.90 -12.34 -9.62
C ALA A 166 17.38 -11.06 -10.33
N PRO A 167 18.28 -10.15 -10.77
CA PRO A 167 17.92 -9.04 -11.64
C PRO A 167 17.47 -9.55 -13.02
N LYS A 168 16.50 -8.87 -13.66
CA LYS A 168 15.95 -9.26 -14.97
C LYS A 168 17.01 -9.46 -16.07
N ASN A 169 18.09 -8.66 -16.06
CA ASN A 169 19.09 -8.62 -17.14
C ASN A 169 20.49 -9.05 -16.68
N GLY A 170 20.63 -9.79 -15.58
CA GLY A 170 21.93 -10.15 -15.06
C GLY A 170 21.95 -11.48 -14.32
N LYS A 171 23.15 -12.05 -14.19
CA LYS A 171 23.39 -13.15 -13.27
C LYS A 171 23.80 -12.53 -11.93
N ASP A 172 22.89 -12.55 -10.95
CA ASP A 172 23.29 -12.36 -9.56
C ASP A 172 23.77 -13.72 -9.01
N SER A 173 24.77 -13.68 -8.13
CA SER A 173 25.27 -14.89 -7.48
C SER A 173 24.25 -15.36 -6.44
N SER A 174 23.88 -16.64 -6.48
CA SER A 174 23.01 -17.23 -5.44
C SER A 174 23.69 -17.34 -4.07
N GLN A 175 24.95 -16.89 -3.94
CA GLN A 175 25.70 -16.85 -2.68
C GLN A 175 25.35 -15.64 -1.81
N HIS A 176 24.65 -14.65 -2.35
CA HIS A 176 24.25 -13.44 -1.62
C HIS A 176 22.90 -12.88 -2.09
N ASP A 177 22.34 -11.95 -1.34
CA ASP A 177 21.05 -11.31 -1.62
C ASP A 177 21.19 -9.83 -2.01
N ASN A 178 22.35 -9.43 -2.55
CA ASN A 178 22.68 -8.03 -2.82
C ASN A 178 21.62 -7.31 -3.66
N PHE A 179 21.07 -7.95 -4.69
CA PHE A 179 20.01 -7.34 -5.50
C PHE A 179 18.73 -7.08 -4.70
N ARG A 180 18.28 -8.06 -3.90
CA ARG A 180 17.14 -7.88 -2.99
C ARG A 180 17.44 -6.80 -1.95
N ALA A 181 18.60 -6.82 -1.32
CA ALA A 181 18.98 -5.84 -0.31
C ALA A 181 18.97 -4.40 -0.87
N LYS A 182 19.54 -4.19 -2.07
CA LYS A 182 19.49 -2.90 -2.77
C LYS A 182 18.07 -2.46 -3.11
N ARG A 183 17.21 -3.39 -3.57
CA ARG A 183 15.80 -3.11 -3.85
C ARG A 183 15.04 -2.68 -2.60
N TYR A 184 15.29 -3.31 -1.46
CA TYR A 184 14.55 -3.03 -0.23
C TYR A 184 15.08 -1.81 0.52
N VAL A 185 16.40 -1.57 0.56
CA VAL A 185 16.94 -0.35 1.16
C VAL A 185 16.52 0.91 0.41
N ALA A 186 16.29 0.83 -0.90
CA ALA A 186 15.82 1.97 -1.69
C ALA A 186 14.36 2.39 -1.39
N LYS A 187 13.64 1.65 -0.55
CA LYS A 187 12.22 1.92 -0.24
C LYS A 187 12.05 2.91 0.92
N TYR A 188 13.10 3.26 1.66
CA TYR A 188 13.10 4.20 2.79
C TYR A 188 14.41 4.98 2.85
#